data_AF-A0A382RUB7-F1
#
_entry.id   AF-A0A382RUB7-F1
#
_cell.length_a   1.000
_cell.length_b   1.000
_cell.length_c   1.000
_cell.angle_alpha   90.00
_cell.angle_beta   90.00
_cell.angle_gamma   90.00
#
_symmetry.space_group_name_H-M   'P 1'
#
loop_
_entity.id
_entity.type
_entity.pdbx_description
1 polymer ?
#
loop_
_entity_poly.entity_id
_entity_poly.type
_entity_poly.pdbx_seq_one_letter_code
_entity_poly.pdbx_strand_id
1 'polypeptide(L)'
;MYRYLFFALLLILIVVSAIQFTLPSRESTFQDFNNPNYVEFESGIRRLRDGTVEVASLVNMPGVTSDMFRRWFSDYLQTTEQYKMWHPKDHVWMDWEHKTPGEITGSHHLVHEYIGGEMKKLRIQFTWPQEILGYDPSNENTVALCARVSELESSINIAEMCH
;
A
#
# COMPACT_ATOMS: atom_id res chain seq x y z
N MET A 1 -9.52 18.24 44.43
CA MET A 1 -9.52 17.17 43.41
C MET A 1 -9.59 17.70 41.98
N TYR A 2 -10.62 18.47 41.59
CA TYR A 2 -10.79 18.95 40.20
C TYR A 2 -9.62 19.77 39.63
N ARG A 3 -8.97 20.63 40.44
CA ARG A 3 -7.85 21.46 39.96
C ARG A 3 -6.60 20.65 39.61
N TYR A 4 -6.29 19.61 40.40
CA TYR A 4 -5.20 18.68 40.12
C TYR A 4 -5.52 17.79 38.91
N LEU A 5 -6.78 17.35 38.79
CA LEU A 5 -7.25 16.58 37.64
C LEU A 5 -7.15 17.40 36.34
N PHE A 6 -7.49 18.70 36.39
CA PHE A 6 -7.36 19.62 35.25
C PHE A 6 -5.90 19.79 34.80
N PHE A 7 -4.96 20.04 35.73
CA PHE A 7 -3.55 20.15 35.38
C PHE A 7 -2.95 18.83 34.88
N ALA A 8 -3.38 17.70 35.44
CA ALA A 8 -2.96 16.38 34.95
C ALA A 8 -3.47 16.12 33.52
N LEU A 9 -4.74 16.42 33.24
CA LEU A 9 -5.31 16.33 31.89
C LEU A 9 -4.62 17.27 30.90
N LEU A 10 -4.35 18.51 31.30
CA LEU A 10 -3.62 19.49 30.49
C LEU A 10 -2.20 19.01 30.16
N LEU A 11 -1.50 18.45 31.15
CA LEU A 11 -0.16 17.88 30.95
C LEU A 11 -0.20 16.71 29.96
N ILE A 12 -1.17 15.79 30.11
CA ILE A 12 -1.37 14.68 29.17
C ILE A 12 -1.61 15.21 27.75
N LEU A 13 -2.48 16.21 27.60
CA LEU A 13 -2.79 16.82 26.30
C LEU A 13 -1.56 17.46 25.65
N ILE A 14 -0.74 18.16 26.44
CA ILE A 14 0.52 18.75 25.97
C ILE A 14 1.49 17.66 25.54
N VAL A 15 1.65 16.59 26.33
CA VAL A 15 2.56 15.49 26.03
C VAL A 15 2.10 14.74 24.76
N VAL A 16 0.82 14.42 24.64
CA VAL A 16 0.25 13.75 23.46
C VAL A 16 0.42 14.62 22.21
N SER A 17 0.12 15.91 22.31
CA SER A 17 0.30 16.86 21.22
C SER A 17 1.77 16.95 20.80
N ALA A 18 2.69 17.08 21.76
CA ALA A 18 4.13 17.11 21.49
C ALA A 18 4.61 15.86 20.76
N ILE A 19 4.14 14.67 21.17
CA ILE A 19 4.45 13.40 20.49
C ILE A 19 3.92 13.40 19.05
N GLN A 20 2.69 13.88 18.81
CA GLN A 20 2.17 13.95 17.44
C GLN A 20 2.99 14.88 16.54
N PHE A 21 3.47 16.01 17.05
CA PHE A 21 4.32 16.92 16.29
C PHE A 21 5.70 16.32 15.95
N THR A 22 6.19 15.34 16.72
CA THR A 22 7.42 14.62 16.41
C THR A 22 7.27 13.52 15.36
N LEU A 23 6.04 13.09 15.05
CA LEU A 23 5.82 12.07 14.02
C LEU A 23 6.13 12.63 12.62
N PRO A 24 6.65 11.78 11.71
CA PRO A 24 6.90 12.16 10.32
C PRO A 24 5.57 12.42 9.59
N SER A 25 5.63 13.27 8.57
CA SER A 25 4.59 13.36 7.55
C SER A 25 4.92 12.41 6.40
N ARG A 26 3.92 12.10 5.55
CA ARG A 26 4.18 11.44 4.28
C ARG A 26 5.18 12.27 3.46
N GLU A 27 6.29 11.67 3.08
CA GLU A 27 7.31 12.31 2.25
C GLU A 27 7.08 11.98 0.77
N SER A 28 7.59 12.83 -0.12
CA SER A 28 7.63 12.51 -1.54
C SER A 28 8.75 11.52 -1.79
N THR A 29 8.42 10.39 -2.40
CA THR A 29 9.40 9.32 -2.68
C THR A 29 10.28 9.60 -3.89
N PHE A 30 10.13 10.76 -4.56
CA PHE A 30 10.84 11.06 -5.81
C PHE A 30 12.36 10.92 -5.70
N GLN A 31 12.94 11.31 -4.56
CA GLN A 31 14.38 11.20 -4.35
C GLN A 31 14.81 9.75 -4.12
N ASP A 32 13.98 8.95 -3.46
CA ASP A 32 14.24 7.56 -3.11
C ASP A 32 14.44 6.71 -4.37
N PHE A 33 13.57 6.89 -5.38
CA PHE A 33 13.68 6.18 -6.65
C PHE A 33 14.84 6.66 -7.54
N ASN A 34 15.36 7.86 -7.31
CA ASN A 34 16.48 8.43 -8.07
C ASN A 34 17.84 8.21 -7.41
N ASN A 35 17.87 7.74 -6.17
CA ASN A 35 19.10 7.49 -5.43
C ASN A 35 19.28 5.98 -5.24
N PRO A 36 20.18 5.32 -6.00
CA PRO A 36 20.40 3.88 -5.91
C PRO A 36 20.99 3.41 -4.58
N ASN A 37 21.41 4.34 -3.72
CA ASN A 37 21.91 4.07 -2.37
C ASN A 37 20.93 4.55 -1.28
N TYR A 38 19.69 4.91 -1.63
CA TYR A 38 18.69 5.29 -0.64
C TYR A 38 18.19 4.03 0.08
N VAL A 39 18.58 3.92 1.35
CA VAL A 39 18.31 2.77 2.24
C VAL A 39 17.41 3.16 3.42
N GLU A 40 16.92 4.40 3.44
CA GLU A 40 16.11 4.86 4.56
C GLU A 40 14.71 4.23 4.45
N PHE A 41 14.37 3.39 5.44
CA PHE A 41 13.08 2.72 5.56
C PHE A 41 12.72 1.75 4.41
N GLU A 42 13.68 0.94 3.95
CA GLU A 42 13.45 -0.11 2.94
C GLU A 42 12.37 -1.13 3.35
N SER A 43 12.29 -1.44 4.64
CA SER A 43 11.27 -2.35 5.17
C SER A 43 10.92 -1.97 6.61
N GLY A 44 9.64 -1.74 6.86
CA GLY A 44 9.18 -1.36 8.18
C GLY A 44 7.77 -0.81 8.22
N ILE A 45 7.35 -0.45 9.42
CA ILE A 45 6.06 0.20 9.68
C ILE A 45 6.29 1.45 10.53
N ARG A 46 5.61 2.55 10.18
CA ARG A 46 5.61 3.77 11.01
C ARG A 46 4.27 4.47 10.98
N ARG A 47 3.94 5.15 12.07
CA ARG A 47 2.76 6.02 12.16
C ARG A 47 3.13 7.41 11.66
N LEU A 48 2.26 7.98 10.85
CA LEU A 48 2.39 9.34 10.36
C LEU A 48 1.62 10.32 11.26
N ARG A 49 1.95 11.60 11.13
CA ARG A 49 1.35 12.70 11.92
C ARG A 49 -0.16 12.83 11.72
N ASP A 50 -0.66 12.50 10.54
CA ASP A 50 -2.09 12.52 10.21
C ASP A 50 -2.87 11.31 10.76
N GLY A 51 -2.19 10.39 11.45
CA GLY A 51 -2.78 9.18 12.03
C GLY A 51 -2.78 7.97 11.10
N THR A 52 -2.35 8.12 9.85
CA THR A 52 -2.18 7.01 8.91
C THR A 52 -0.96 6.15 9.28
N VAL A 53 -0.88 4.97 8.66
CA VAL A 53 0.25 4.05 8.83
C VAL A 53 0.91 3.87 7.47
N GLU A 54 2.22 4.06 7.45
CA GLU A 54 3.06 3.77 6.30
C GLU A 54 3.72 2.41 6.49
N VAL A 55 3.66 1.59 5.45
CA VAL A 55 4.28 0.26 5.39
C VAL A 55 5.19 0.24 4.18
N ALA A 56 6.46 -0.08 4.41
CA ALA A 56 7.45 -0.31 3.35
C ALA A 56 7.91 -1.77 3.39
N SER A 57 8.19 -2.34 2.23
CA SER A 57 8.68 -3.71 2.10
C SER A 57 9.58 -3.84 0.88
N LEU A 58 10.76 -4.41 1.09
CA LEU A 58 11.73 -4.72 0.04
C LEU A 58 11.80 -6.23 -0.14
N VAL A 59 11.45 -6.70 -1.33
CA VAL A 59 11.50 -8.12 -1.68
C VAL A 59 12.43 -8.33 -2.88
N ASN A 60 13.53 -9.03 -2.66
CA ASN A 60 14.46 -9.38 -3.72
C ASN A 60 13.89 -10.50 -4.61
N MET A 61 13.78 -10.24 -5.91
CA MET A 61 13.29 -11.19 -6.91
C MET A 61 14.39 -11.52 -7.95
N PRO A 62 15.41 -12.32 -7.58
CA PRO A 62 16.53 -12.60 -8.48
C PRO A 62 16.08 -13.32 -9.75
N GLY A 63 16.49 -12.81 -10.91
CA GLY A 63 16.14 -13.36 -12.22
C GLY A 63 14.74 -12.97 -12.72
N VAL A 64 14.01 -12.13 -11.99
CA VAL A 64 12.72 -11.57 -12.43
C VAL A 64 12.96 -10.20 -13.05
N THR A 65 12.43 -9.98 -14.25
CA THR A 65 12.46 -8.66 -14.91
C THR A 65 11.22 -7.84 -14.58
N SER A 66 11.29 -6.52 -14.77
CA SER A 66 10.13 -5.63 -14.64
C SER A 66 8.96 -6.05 -15.55
N ASP A 67 9.26 -6.53 -16.76
CA ASP A 67 8.26 -7.04 -17.70
C ASP A 67 7.55 -8.30 -17.17
N MET A 68 8.29 -9.23 -16.52
CA MET A 68 7.69 -10.41 -15.88
C MET A 68 6.76 -10.02 -14.74
N PHE A 69 7.17 -9.06 -13.91
CA PHE A 69 6.34 -8.53 -12.83
C PHE A 69 5.06 -7.86 -13.37
N ARG A 70 5.17 -7.01 -14.39
CA ARG A 70 4.01 -6.38 -15.04
C ARG A 70 3.02 -7.43 -15.56
N ARG A 71 3.53 -8.41 -16.32
CA ARG A 71 2.72 -9.49 -16.93
C ARG A 71 2.05 -10.40 -15.91
N TRP A 72 2.64 -10.56 -14.73
CA TRP A 72 2.01 -11.30 -13.65
C TRP A 72 0.62 -10.74 -13.33
N PHE A 73 0.50 -9.41 -13.20
CA PHE A 73 -0.76 -8.74 -12.89
C PHE A 73 -1.65 -8.53 -14.12
N SER A 74 -1.09 -8.04 -15.24
CA SER A 74 -1.90 -7.76 -16.44
C SER A 74 -2.47 -9.02 -17.09
N ASP A 75 -1.68 -10.09 -17.18
CA ASP A 75 -2.00 -11.23 -18.06
C ASP A 75 -2.18 -12.55 -17.31
N TYR A 76 -1.26 -12.90 -16.42
CA TYR A 76 -1.21 -14.23 -15.81
C TYR A 76 -2.29 -14.43 -14.74
N LEU A 77 -2.42 -13.50 -13.81
CA LEU A 77 -3.31 -13.60 -12.65
C LEU A 77 -4.78 -13.40 -13.08
N GLN A 78 -5.50 -14.50 -13.26
CA GLN A 78 -6.89 -14.52 -13.77
C GLN A 78 -7.84 -15.37 -12.93
N THR A 79 -7.31 -16.29 -12.11
CA THR A 79 -8.11 -17.30 -11.39
C THR A 79 -7.80 -17.31 -9.91
N THR A 80 -8.78 -17.76 -9.12
CA THR A 80 -8.62 -17.95 -7.67
C THR A 80 -7.51 -18.96 -7.36
N GLU A 81 -7.31 -19.98 -8.18
CA GLU A 81 -6.23 -20.96 -8.02
C GLU A 81 -4.86 -20.29 -8.18
N GLN A 82 -4.69 -19.42 -9.16
CA GLN A 82 -3.45 -18.65 -9.35
C GLN A 82 -3.20 -17.67 -8.20
N TYR A 83 -4.25 -17.00 -7.73
CA TYR A 83 -4.13 -16.11 -6.58
C TYR A 83 -3.75 -16.87 -5.31
N LYS A 84 -4.33 -18.06 -5.08
CA LYS A 84 -3.91 -18.99 -4.02
C LYS A 84 -2.45 -19.42 -4.16
N MET A 85 -1.96 -19.68 -5.37
CA MET A 85 -0.55 -20.04 -5.57
C MET A 85 0.40 -18.94 -5.10
N TRP A 86 0.00 -17.67 -5.19
CA TRP A 86 0.80 -16.54 -4.71
C TRP A 86 0.95 -16.57 -3.18
N HIS A 87 -0.15 -16.75 -2.43
CA HIS A 87 -0.09 -16.90 -0.97
C HIS A 87 -1.09 -17.95 -0.47
N PRO A 88 -0.70 -19.24 -0.39
CA PRO A 88 -1.64 -20.35 -0.20
C PRO A 88 -2.44 -20.34 1.11
N LYS A 89 -1.96 -19.62 2.12
CA LYS A 89 -2.60 -19.55 3.44
C LYS A 89 -3.62 -18.43 3.55
N ASP A 90 -3.39 -17.31 2.89
CA ASP A 90 -4.14 -16.07 3.14
C ASP A 90 -5.03 -15.67 1.97
N HIS A 91 -4.67 -16.00 0.72
CA HIS A 91 -5.49 -15.71 -0.45
C HIS A 91 -6.61 -16.74 -0.59
N VAL A 92 -7.87 -16.30 -0.56
CA VAL A 92 -9.03 -17.20 -0.54
C VAL A 92 -9.83 -17.18 -1.83
N TRP A 93 -10.07 -16.00 -2.39
CA TRP A 93 -10.85 -15.81 -3.60
C TRP A 93 -10.45 -14.52 -4.30
N MET A 94 -10.60 -14.51 -5.62
CA MET A 94 -10.43 -13.32 -6.44
C MET A 94 -11.39 -13.31 -7.64
N ASP A 95 -11.62 -12.10 -8.14
CA ASP A 95 -12.20 -11.83 -9.46
C ASP A 95 -11.71 -10.46 -9.97
N TRP A 96 -12.06 -10.12 -11.20
CA TRP A 96 -11.68 -8.86 -11.83
C TRP A 96 -12.89 -8.09 -12.35
N GLU A 97 -12.92 -6.77 -12.11
CA GLU A 97 -13.76 -5.83 -12.84
C GLU A 97 -12.90 -5.02 -13.81
N HIS A 98 -13.45 -4.67 -14.98
CA HIS A 98 -12.81 -3.78 -15.97
C HIS A 98 -11.41 -4.22 -16.45
N LYS A 99 -11.08 -5.51 -16.37
CA LYS A 99 -9.77 -6.00 -16.83
C LYS A 99 -9.73 -6.13 -18.35
N THR A 100 -8.74 -5.47 -18.95
CA THR A 100 -8.38 -5.64 -20.36
C THR A 100 -7.07 -6.44 -20.43
N PRO A 101 -6.96 -7.49 -21.28
CA PRO A 101 -5.71 -8.21 -21.46
C PRO A 101 -4.55 -7.28 -21.83
N GLY A 102 -3.39 -7.46 -21.20
CA GLY A 102 -2.21 -6.60 -21.39
C GLY A 102 -2.24 -5.27 -20.63
N GLU A 103 -3.35 -4.92 -19.99
CA GLU A 103 -3.51 -3.66 -19.24
C GLU A 103 -3.78 -3.96 -17.76
N ILE A 104 -3.28 -3.10 -16.89
CA ILE A 104 -3.49 -3.19 -15.44
C ILE A 104 -4.17 -1.93 -14.90
N THR A 105 -3.74 -0.75 -15.37
CA THR A 105 -4.35 0.52 -14.98
C THR A 105 -5.82 0.57 -15.37
N GLY A 106 -6.69 0.97 -14.43
CA GLY A 106 -8.14 1.00 -14.61
C GLY A 106 -8.84 -0.33 -14.29
N SER A 107 -8.10 -1.43 -14.14
CA SER A 107 -8.67 -2.70 -13.68
C SER A 107 -8.88 -2.71 -12.17
N HIS A 108 -9.90 -3.42 -11.70
CA HIS A 108 -10.14 -3.63 -10.27
C HIS A 108 -10.00 -5.10 -9.91
N HIS A 109 -9.09 -5.41 -9.00
CA HIS A 109 -8.94 -6.75 -8.44
C HIS A 109 -9.81 -6.87 -7.20
N LEU A 110 -10.84 -7.71 -7.27
CA LEU A 110 -11.70 -8.03 -6.14
C LEU A 110 -11.08 -9.21 -5.40
N VAL A 111 -10.85 -9.09 -4.11
CA VAL A 111 -10.17 -10.13 -3.33
C VAL A 111 -10.85 -10.40 -2.01
N HIS A 112 -10.86 -11.67 -1.61
CA HIS A 112 -11.05 -12.09 -0.23
C HIS A 112 -9.73 -12.67 0.27
N GLU A 113 -9.13 -12.03 1.26
CA GLU A 113 -7.82 -12.42 1.79
C GLU A 113 -7.72 -12.19 3.29
N TYR A 114 -6.88 -12.98 3.96
CA TYR A 114 -6.56 -12.76 5.36
C TYR A 114 -5.40 -11.78 5.49
N ILE A 115 -5.60 -10.69 6.22
CA ILE A 115 -4.55 -9.74 6.58
C ILE A 115 -4.49 -9.67 8.10
N GLY A 116 -3.37 -10.09 8.68
CA GLY A 116 -3.22 -10.14 10.14
C GLY A 116 -4.19 -11.12 10.83
N GLY A 117 -4.64 -12.14 10.11
CA GLY A 117 -5.61 -13.13 10.62
C GLY A 117 -7.08 -12.72 10.49
N GLU A 118 -7.37 -11.53 9.98
CA GLU A 118 -8.73 -11.06 9.72
C GLU A 118 -9.08 -11.17 8.23
N MET A 119 -10.25 -11.73 7.91
CA MET A 119 -10.77 -11.75 6.54
C MET A 119 -11.10 -10.32 6.09
N LYS A 120 -10.44 -9.88 5.02
CA LYS A 120 -10.71 -8.62 4.34
C LYS A 120 -11.30 -8.92 2.96
N LYS A 121 -12.33 -8.15 2.62
CA LYS A 121 -12.97 -8.18 1.31
C LYS A 121 -12.66 -6.85 0.63
N LEU A 122 -11.75 -6.85 -0.32
CA LEU A 122 -11.15 -5.62 -0.84
C LEU A 122 -11.36 -5.49 -2.35
N ARG A 123 -11.47 -4.24 -2.80
CA ARG A 123 -11.39 -3.84 -4.19
C ARG A 123 -10.12 -3.02 -4.37
N ILE A 124 -9.15 -3.58 -5.06
CA ILE A 124 -7.86 -2.96 -5.38
C ILE A 124 -7.98 -2.34 -6.77
N GLN A 125 -8.03 -1.00 -6.83
CA GLN A 125 -8.29 -0.24 -8.05
C GLN A 125 -6.96 0.29 -8.57
N PHE A 126 -6.42 -0.35 -9.61
CA PHE A 126 -5.15 0.05 -10.19
C PHE A 126 -5.27 1.40 -10.90
N THR A 127 -4.35 2.31 -10.63
CA THR A 127 -4.33 3.67 -11.16
C THR A 127 -2.92 4.07 -11.61
N TRP A 128 -2.82 5.21 -12.27
CA TRP A 128 -1.55 5.79 -12.70
C TRP A 128 -0.67 6.16 -11.50
N PRO A 129 0.64 5.84 -11.51
CA PRO A 129 1.55 6.20 -10.42
C PRO A 129 1.52 7.69 -10.07
N GLN A 130 1.36 8.57 -11.05
CA GLN A 130 1.27 10.02 -10.87
C GLN A 130 0.13 10.44 -9.94
N GLU A 131 -0.95 9.66 -9.86
CA GLU A 131 -2.08 9.99 -8.99
C GLU A 131 -1.82 9.72 -7.50
N ILE A 132 -0.86 8.86 -7.17
CA ILE A 132 -0.53 8.47 -5.79
C ILE A 132 0.84 9.03 -5.38
N LEU A 133 1.83 8.93 -6.26
CA LEU A 133 3.21 9.37 -6.01
C LEU A 133 3.47 10.83 -6.46
N GLY A 134 2.62 11.38 -7.33
CA GLY A 134 2.84 12.69 -7.96
C GLY A 134 3.79 12.66 -9.17
N TYR A 135 4.36 11.50 -9.49
CA TYR A 135 5.23 11.24 -10.64
C TYR A 135 5.18 9.74 -11.02
N ASP A 136 5.86 9.34 -12.10
CA ASP A 136 6.00 7.93 -12.49
C ASP A 136 7.47 7.52 -12.50
N PRO A 137 7.89 6.60 -11.60
CA PRO A 137 9.26 6.09 -11.56
C PRO A 137 9.56 5.02 -12.62
N SER A 138 8.57 4.62 -13.44
CA SER A 138 8.73 3.55 -14.43
C SER A 138 9.69 3.96 -15.55
N ASN A 139 10.52 3.02 -16.00
CA ASN A 139 11.41 3.17 -17.14
C ASN A 139 11.61 1.81 -17.85
N GLU A 140 12.66 1.64 -18.66
CA GLU A 140 12.93 0.38 -19.36
C GLU A 140 13.14 -0.82 -18.42
N ASN A 141 13.67 -0.60 -17.21
CA ASN A 141 14.04 -1.65 -16.26
C ASN A 141 13.21 -1.62 -14.97
N THR A 142 12.34 -0.63 -14.79
CA THR A 142 11.47 -0.47 -13.62
C THR A 142 10.01 -0.35 -14.03
N VAL A 143 9.10 -0.84 -13.19
CA VAL A 143 7.66 -0.66 -13.37
C VAL A 143 7.05 -0.31 -12.02
N ALA A 144 6.20 0.71 -11.99
CA ALA A 144 5.43 1.08 -10.82
C ALA A 144 3.97 0.66 -11.00
N LEU A 145 3.45 -0.14 -10.07
CA LEU A 145 2.04 -0.52 -10.03
C LEU A 145 1.39 0.09 -8.80
N CYS A 146 0.55 1.10 -9.00
CA CYS A 146 -0.12 1.82 -7.93
C CYS A 146 -1.62 1.52 -7.91
N ALA A 147 -2.22 1.50 -6.72
CA ALA A 147 -3.63 1.23 -6.55
C ALA A 147 -4.23 1.92 -5.32
N ARG A 148 -5.55 2.15 -5.37
CA ARG A 148 -6.37 2.53 -4.21
C ARG A 148 -7.17 1.33 -3.74
N VAL A 149 -7.08 1.02 -2.45
CA VAL A 149 -7.77 -0.12 -1.84
C VAL A 149 -9.01 0.36 -1.11
N SER A 150 -10.17 -0.17 -1.48
CA SER A 150 -11.44 0.02 -0.77
C SER A 150 -11.96 -1.31 -0.23
N GLU A 151 -12.86 -1.26 0.75
CA GLU A 151 -13.63 -2.44 1.14
C GLU A 151 -14.71 -2.73 0.08
N LEU A 152 -15.01 -4.01 -0.17
CA LEU A 152 -16.03 -4.39 -1.15
C LEU A 152 -17.45 -4.01 -0.71
N GLU A 153 -17.69 -4.03 0.60
CA GLU A 153 -19.01 -3.81 1.20
C GLU A 153 -19.23 -2.35 1.61
N SER A 154 -18.22 -1.49 1.48
CA SER A 154 -18.30 -0.06 1.77
C SER A 154 -17.77 0.76 0.60
N SER A 155 -17.94 2.08 0.62
CA SER A 155 -17.35 2.98 -0.38
C SER A 155 -16.16 3.75 0.18
N ILE A 156 -15.50 3.17 1.18
CA ILE A 156 -14.39 3.81 1.90
C ILE A 156 -13.08 3.26 1.34
N ASN A 157 -12.22 4.16 0.85
CA ASN A 157 -10.82 3.83 0.57
C ASN A 157 -10.07 3.75 1.91
N ILE A 158 -9.40 2.64 2.14
CA ILE A 158 -8.69 2.35 3.39
C ILE A 158 -7.17 2.40 3.24
N ALA A 159 -6.66 2.29 2.01
CA ALA A 159 -5.22 2.39 1.73
C ALA A 159 -4.93 2.88 0.31
N GLU A 160 -3.74 3.45 0.16
CA GLU A 160 -3.05 3.63 -1.11
C GLU A 160 -1.81 2.75 -1.09
N MET A 161 -1.47 2.14 -2.22
CA MET A 161 -0.30 1.28 -2.33
C MET A 161 0.39 1.48 -3.67
N CYS A 162 1.71 1.32 -3.67
CA CYS A 162 2.53 1.25 -4.87
C CYS A 162 3.56 0.14 -4.70
N HIS A 163 3.81 -0.59 -5.78
CA HIS A 163 4.85 -1.60 -5.91
C HIS A 163 5.82 -1.20 -7.00
#